data_AF-A0A9E4KP79-F1
#
_entry.id   AF-A0A9E4KP79-F1
#
_cell.length_a   1.000
_cell.length_b   1.000
_cell.length_c   1.000
_cell.angle_alpha   90.00
_cell.angle_beta   90.00
_cell.angle_gamma   90.00
#
_symmetry.space_group_name_H-M   'P 1'
#
loop_
_entity.id
_entity.type
_entity.pdbx_description
1 polymer ?
#
loop_
_entity_poly.entity_id
_entity_poly.type
_entity_poly.pdbx_seq_one_letter_code
_entity_poly.pdbx_strand_id
1 'polypeptide(L)'
;MGFLAVDVDPSESAEKILSYKEVEGFSWPMTTADAVMVKSYNVTRQAAHVTLDSNGIVLSSVTYGSETAEDWRQLFESLLGS
;
A
#
# COMPACT_ATOMS: atom_id res chain seq x y z
N MET A 1 6.08 5.47 -11.41
CA MET A 1 5.71 5.02 -10.06
C MET A 1 4.20 4.88 -9.99
N GLY A 2 3.69 3.76 -9.48
CA GLY A 2 2.26 3.50 -9.33
C GLY A 2 1.94 3.17 -7.88
N PHE A 3 0.72 3.49 -7.46
CA PHE A 3 0.22 3.17 -6.12
C PHE A 3 -0.96 2.21 -6.26
N LEU A 4 -1.08 1.30 -5.31
CA LEU A 4 -2.19 0.35 -5.22
C LEU A 4 -2.66 0.34 -3.76
N ALA A 5 -3.93 0.65 -3.55
CA ALA A 5 -4.56 0.49 -2.26
C ALA A 5 -5.02 -0.97 -2.11
N VAL A 6 -4.69 -1.57 -0.98
CA VAL A 6 -4.98 -2.98 -0.70
C VAL A 6 -5.76 -3.06 0.59
N ASP A 7 -7.01 -3.51 0.50
CA ASP A 7 -7.79 -3.86 1.68
C ASP A 7 -7.42 -5.26 2.16
N VAL A 8 -7.27 -5.42 3.47
CA VAL A 8 -6.86 -6.70 4.09
C VAL A 8 -8.00 -7.36 4.86
N ASP A 9 -9.18 -6.73 4.92
CA ASP A 9 -10.34 -7.27 5.61
C ASP A 9 -11.17 -8.15 4.66
N PRO A 10 -11.14 -9.49 4.81
CA PRO A 10 -11.83 -10.38 3.89
C PRO A 10 -13.36 -10.35 4.06
N SER A 11 -13.89 -9.62 5.06
CA SER A 11 -15.33 -9.45 5.27
C SER A 11 -15.88 -8.20 4.57
N GLU A 12 -15.01 -7.30 4.10
CA GLU A 12 -15.42 -6.15 3.32
C GLU A 12 -15.79 -6.55 1.88
N SER A 13 -16.92 -6.03 1.44
CA SER A 13 -17.38 -6.23 0.08
C SER A 13 -16.67 -5.27 -0.87
N ALA A 14 -16.44 -5.70 -2.11
CA ALA A 14 -15.82 -4.86 -3.14
C ALA A 14 -16.51 -3.50 -3.31
N GLU A 15 -17.83 -3.44 -3.16
CA GLU A 15 -18.61 -2.19 -3.22
C GLU A 15 -18.22 -1.21 -2.11
N LYS A 16 -18.02 -1.70 -0.87
CA LYS A 16 -17.62 -0.88 0.27
C LYS A 16 -16.19 -0.36 0.10
N ILE A 17 -15.30 -1.21 -0.43
CA ILE A 17 -13.92 -0.83 -0.73
C ILE A 17 -13.89 0.28 -1.79
N LEU A 18 -14.67 0.14 -2.87
CA LEU A 18 -14.77 1.16 -3.93
C LEU A 18 -15.33 2.49 -3.41
N SER A 19 -16.24 2.47 -2.45
CA SER A 19 -16.75 3.71 -1.82
C SER A 19 -15.66 4.50 -1.10
N TYR A 20 -14.62 3.86 -0.53
CA TYR A 20 -13.49 4.60 0.07
C TYR A 20 -12.74 5.45 -0.95
N LYS A 21 -12.63 4.95 -2.19
CA LYS A 21 -12.04 5.72 -3.30
C LYS A 21 -12.80 7.03 -3.56
N GLU A 22 -14.13 6.96 -3.54
CA GLU A 22 -14.99 8.12 -3.78
C GLU A 22 -14.97 9.12 -2.62
N VAL A 23 -14.93 8.63 -1.38
CA VAL A 23 -14.95 9.45 -0.16
C VAL A 23 -13.61 10.14 0.07
N GLU A 24 -12.50 9.44 -0.09
CA GLU A 24 -11.16 9.97 0.21
C GLU A 24 -10.51 10.67 -0.99
N GLY A 25 -11.09 10.53 -2.19
CA GLY A 25 -10.63 11.20 -3.40
C GLY A 25 -9.30 10.65 -3.95
N PHE A 26 -8.87 9.46 -3.51
CA PHE A 26 -7.65 8.84 -4.01
C PHE A 26 -7.85 8.26 -5.42
N SER A 27 -6.94 8.57 -6.33
CA SER A 27 -6.98 8.09 -7.72
C SER A 27 -6.45 6.66 -7.90
N TRP A 28 -5.98 6.02 -6.82
CA TRP A 28 -5.30 4.73 -6.90
C TRP A 28 -6.27 3.58 -7.23
N PRO A 29 -5.85 2.57 -8.01
CA PRO A 29 -6.55 1.30 -8.08
C PRO A 29 -6.65 0.68 -6.67
N MET A 30 -7.75 -0.04 -6.43
CA MET A 30 -8.02 -0.75 -5.18
C MET A 30 -8.19 -2.24 -5.44
N THR A 31 -7.68 -3.08 -4.54
CA THR A 31 -7.85 -4.54 -4.55
C THR A 31 -7.98 -5.07 -3.13
N THR A 32 -8.42 -6.31 -2.98
CA THR A 32 -8.34 -7.05 -1.72
C THR A 32 -7.07 -7.90 -1.68
N ALA A 33 -6.53 -8.10 -0.48
CA ALA A 33 -5.48 -9.07 -0.21
C ALA A 33 -6.10 -10.43 0.11
N ASP A 34 -5.50 -11.49 -0.41
CA ASP A 34 -5.70 -12.84 0.10
C ASP A 34 -4.72 -13.15 1.26
N ALA A 35 -5.04 -14.14 2.08
CA ALA A 35 -4.18 -14.62 3.17
C ALA A 35 -2.74 -14.94 2.72
N VAL A 36 -2.55 -15.43 1.49
CA VAL A 36 -1.21 -15.68 0.92
C VAL A 36 -0.44 -14.37 0.75
N MET A 37 -1.10 -13.30 0.30
CA MET A 37 -0.48 -12.00 0.08
C MET A 37 -0.06 -11.36 1.41
N VAL A 38 -0.98 -11.32 2.39
CA VAL A 38 -0.71 -10.78 3.73
C VAL A 38 0.50 -11.48 4.38
N LYS A 39 0.57 -12.80 4.26
CA LYS A 39 1.69 -13.60 4.79
C LYS A 39 2.99 -13.33 4.04
N SER A 40 2.95 -13.25 2.71
CA SER A 40 4.15 -13.06 1.88
C SER A 40 4.81 -11.70 2.08
N TYR A 41 4.00 -10.66 2.32
CA TYR A 41 4.49 -9.31 2.62
C TYR A 41 4.72 -9.06 4.12
N ASN A 42 4.55 -10.09 4.97
CA ASN A 42 4.69 -10.00 6.42
C ASN A 42 3.90 -8.82 7.04
N VAL A 43 2.72 -8.54 6.50
CA VAL A 43 1.85 -7.45 6.96
C VAL A 43 1.15 -7.90 8.23
N THR A 44 1.67 -7.47 9.37
CA THR A 44 1.19 -7.86 10.72
C THR A 44 0.29 -6.80 11.37
N ARG A 45 0.17 -5.62 10.77
CA ARG A 45 -0.73 -4.54 11.19
C ARG A 45 -1.48 -3.96 10.00
N GLN A 46 -2.75 -3.64 10.22
CA GLN A 46 -3.54 -2.82 9.30
C GLN A 46 -2.90 -1.43 9.19
N ALA A 47 -3.02 -0.81 8.00
CA ALA A 47 -2.37 0.44 7.64
C ALA A 47 -0.82 0.33 7.61
N ALA A 48 -0.31 -0.47 6.68
CA ALA A 48 1.11 -0.52 6.33
C ALA A 48 1.30 -0.10 4.88
N HIS A 49 2.37 0.62 4.59
CA HIS A 49 2.82 0.84 3.22
C HIS A 49 3.98 -0.11 2.92
N VAL A 50 3.94 -0.71 1.73
CA VAL A 50 4.98 -1.62 1.25
C VAL A 50 5.48 -1.08 -0.08
N THR A 51 6.78 -0.84 -0.15
CA THR A 51 7.44 -0.37 -1.36
C THR A 51 8.05 -1.53 -2.10
N LEU A 52 7.78 -1.63 -3.40
CA LEU A 52 8.27 -2.70 -4.27
C LEU A 52 9.14 -2.11 -5.39
N ASP A 53 10.19 -2.81 -5.78
CA ASP A 53 10.90 -2.52 -7.02
C ASP A 53 10.16 -3.07 -8.25
N SER A 54 10.67 -2.82 -9.47
CA SER A 54 10.08 -3.29 -10.72
C SER A 54 10.01 -4.81 -10.86
N ASN A 55 10.84 -5.56 -10.12
CA ASN A 55 10.83 -7.01 -10.03
C ASN A 55 9.92 -7.55 -8.91
N GLY A 56 9.27 -6.67 -8.14
CA GLY A 56 8.38 -7.05 -7.05
C GLY A 56 9.10 -7.39 -5.74
N ILE A 57 10.39 -7.03 -5.57
CA ILE A 57 11.09 -7.20 -4.29
C ILE A 57 10.68 -6.08 -3.34
N VAL A 58 10.39 -6.46 -2.09
CA VAL A 58 10.10 -5.52 -1.00
C VAL A 58 11.36 -4.74 -0.65
N LEU A 59 11.31 -3.42 -0.89
CA LEU A 59 12.36 -2.48 -0.53
C LEU A 59 12.16 -1.91 0.87
N SER A 60 10.90 -1.67 1.26
CA SER A 60 10.55 -1.21 2.60
C SER A 60 9.14 -1.62 3.01
N SER A 61 8.92 -1.71 4.32
CA SER A 61 7.60 -1.86 4.94
C SER A 61 7.50 -0.94 6.14
N VAL A 62 6.48 -0.08 6.16
CA VAL A 62 6.35 1.01 7.13
C VAL A 62 4.92 1.06 7.64
N THR A 63 4.74 1.36 8.94
CA THR A 63 3.42 1.47 9.54
C THR A 63 2.90 2.90 9.37
N TYR A 64 1.63 3.03 8.98
CA TYR A 64 0.94 4.30 8.81
C TYR A 64 1.12 5.21 10.03
N GLY A 65 1.39 6.49 9.77
CA GLY A 65 1.63 7.50 10.81
C GLY A 65 3.05 7.53 11.38
N SER A 66 3.96 6.64 10.93
CA SER A 66 5.37 6.67 11.37
C SER A 66 6.26 7.55 10.49
N GLU A 67 5.78 8.00 9.34
CA GLU A 67 6.57 8.70 8.33
C GLU A 67 6.09 10.13 8.12
N THR A 68 7.03 11.04 7.95
CA THR A 68 6.77 12.44 7.58
C THR A 68 6.75 12.60 6.06
N ALA A 69 6.28 13.76 5.58
CA ALA A 69 6.34 14.10 4.17
C ALA A 69 7.78 14.08 3.60
N GLU A 70 8.80 14.31 4.44
CA GLU A 70 10.20 14.28 4.02
C GLU A 70 10.72 12.85 3.82
N ASP A 71 10.30 11.91 4.68
CA ASP A 71 10.60 10.48 4.53
C ASP A 71 10.05 9.95 3.19
N TRP A 72 8.81 10.31 2.86
CA TRP A 72 8.18 9.97 1.58
C TRP A 72 8.94 10.55 0.40
N ARG A 73 9.36 11.81 0.49
CA ARG A 73 10.13 12.47 -0.56
C ARG A 73 11.44 11.75 -0.82
N GLN A 74 12.20 11.41 0.24
CA GLN A 74 13.46 10.69 0.12
C GLN A 74 13.28 9.28 -0.47
N LEU A 75 12.25 8.55 -0.04
CA LEU A 75 11.92 7.24 -0.59
C LEU A 75 11.64 7.35 -2.09
N PHE A 76 10.82 8.31 -2.53
CA PHE A 76 10.52 8.50 -3.94
C PHE A 76 11.73 8.94 -4.76
N GLU A 77 12.58 9.83 -4.22
CA GLU A 77 13.83 10.22 -4.88
C GLU A 77 14.76 9.02 -5.07
N SER A 78 14.87 8.12 -4.07
CA SER A 78 15.68 6.90 -4.18
C SER A 78 15.16 5.94 -5.25
N LEU A 79 13.84 5.83 -5.41
CA LEU A 79 13.21 4.94 -6.40
C LEU A 79 13.27 5.47 -7.83
N LEU A 80 13.34 6.79 -8.01
CA LEU A 80 13.48 7.42 -9.33
C LEU A 80 14.92 7.52 -9.80
N GLY A 81 15.89 7.39 -8.87
CA GLY A 81 17.32 7.46 -9.15
C GLY A 81 18.04 6.12 -9.34
N SER A 82 17.31 4.98 -9.30
CA SER A 82 17.84 3.62 -9.50
C SER A 82 17.45 3.04 -10.86
#